data_AF-A0ABD2NXT5-F1
#
_entry.id   AF-A0ABD2NXT5-F1
#
_cell.length_a   1.000
_cell.length_b   1.000
_cell.length_c   1.000
_cell.angle_alpha   90.00
_cell.angle_beta   90.00
_cell.angle_gamma   90.00
#
_symmetry.space_group_name_H-M   'P 1'
#
loop_
_entity.id
_entity.type
_entity.pdbx_description
1 polymer ?
#
loop_
_entity_poly.entity_id
_entity_poly.type
_entity_poly.pdbx_seq_one_letter_code
_entity_poly.pdbx_strand_id
1 'polypeptide(L)'
;MARDPFDPHRDSEEFRRDAPDDKRDFSHKDNQGEEPLVIQTKKGKVRGLTLTAATGKKIDAWMGIPYAQKPTGNLRFRHPRPVEAWEGILNATTQPNSCVQVMDTLFGDFPGATMWSPNTPLSEDCLYINVVVW
;
A
#
# COMPACT_ATOMS: atom_id res chain seq x y z
N MET A 1 2.31 -11.18 35.54
CA MET A 1 2.17 -9.77 35.09
C MET A 1 2.41 -9.77 33.58
N ALA A 2 1.45 -9.28 32.79
CA ALA A 2 1.59 -9.24 31.33
C ALA A 2 2.61 -8.15 30.95
N ARG A 3 3.55 -8.49 30.04
CA ARG A 3 4.60 -7.56 29.57
C ARG A 3 4.02 -6.57 28.55
N ASP A 4 4.45 -5.32 28.61
CA ASP A 4 4.05 -4.26 27.67
C ASP A 4 4.59 -4.58 26.27
N PRO A 5 3.73 -4.70 25.23
CA PRO A 5 4.16 -4.98 23.86
C PRO A 5 5.03 -3.87 23.24
N PHE A 6 5.09 -2.68 23.84
CA PHE A 6 5.74 -1.48 23.28
C PHE A 6 6.94 -0.97 24.09
N ASP A 7 7.61 -1.83 24.86
CA ASP A 7 8.83 -1.46 25.59
C ASP A 7 9.97 -1.02 24.64
N PRO A 8 10.44 0.24 24.71
CA PRO A 8 11.50 0.77 23.84
C PRO A 8 12.89 0.21 24.13
N HIS A 9 13.10 -0.54 25.22
CA HIS A 9 14.38 -1.19 25.56
C HIS A 9 14.43 -2.67 25.16
N ARG A 10 13.48 -3.16 24.36
CA ARG A 10 13.41 -4.55 23.95
C ARG A 10 14.41 -4.87 22.83
N ASP A 11 15.30 -5.82 23.09
CA ASP A 11 16.33 -6.22 22.14
C ASP A 11 15.75 -6.92 20.91
N SER A 12 16.40 -6.72 19.75
CA SER A 12 15.96 -7.25 18.46
C SER A 12 15.91 -8.78 18.37
N GLU A 13 16.60 -9.48 19.28
CA GLU A 13 16.55 -10.94 19.42
C GLU A 13 15.38 -11.42 20.28
N GLU A 14 14.87 -10.59 21.20
CA GLU A 14 13.69 -10.90 22.00
C GLU A 14 12.40 -10.70 21.17
N PHE A 15 12.38 -9.69 20.29
CA PHE A 15 11.30 -9.51 19.31
C PHE A 15 11.14 -10.69 18.36
N ARG A 16 12.27 -11.31 17.94
CA ARG A 16 12.26 -12.47 17.04
C ARG A 16 11.76 -13.75 17.71
N ARG A 17 12.00 -13.93 19.00
CA ARG A 17 11.59 -15.13 19.76
C ARG A 17 10.09 -15.22 19.98
N ASP A 18 9.41 -14.08 20.05
CA ASP A 18 7.96 -14.00 20.27
C ASP A 18 7.14 -13.92 18.98
N ALA A 19 7.79 -14.00 17.81
CA ALA A 19 7.10 -14.04 16.52
C ALA A 19 6.49 -15.45 16.30
N PRO A 20 5.19 -15.57 16.00
CA PRO A 20 4.57 -16.85 15.69
C PRO A 20 5.22 -17.47 14.44
N ASP A 21 5.50 -18.78 14.51
CA ASP A 21 6.08 -19.58 13.43
C ASP A 21 5.05 -19.72 12.29
N ASP A 22 5.06 -18.78 11.35
CA ASP A 22 4.12 -18.66 10.24
C ASP A 22 4.42 -19.69 9.13
N LYS A 23 4.14 -20.97 9.42
CA LYS A 23 4.13 -22.04 8.41
C LYS A 23 2.83 -21.97 7.61
N ARG A 24 2.72 -20.98 6.73
CA ARG A 24 1.68 -20.96 5.70
C ARG A 24 2.05 -21.93 4.58
N ASP A 25 1.31 -23.02 4.52
CA ASP A 25 1.24 -23.93 3.39
C ASP A 25 0.68 -23.18 2.18
N PHE A 26 1.51 -22.97 1.16
CA PHE A 26 1.12 -22.35 -0.12
C PHE A 26 0.51 -23.39 -1.07
N SER A 27 -0.32 -24.31 -0.57
CA SER A 27 -1.10 -25.19 -1.43
C SER A 27 -2.12 -24.33 -2.18
N HIS A 28 -1.91 -24.12 -3.48
CA HIS A 28 -2.91 -23.57 -4.38
C HIS A 28 -4.13 -24.48 -4.39
N LYS A 29 -5.23 -24.04 -3.77
CA LYS A 29 -6.55 -24.64 -3.97
C LYS A 29 -7.21 -23.90 -5.11
N ASP A 30 -7.29 -24.52 -6.28
CA ASP A 30 -8.08 -24.03 -7.40
C ASP A 30 -9.56 -23.99 -7.00
N ASN A 31 -10.11 -22.79 -6.87
CA ASN A 31 -11.54 -22.57 -6.66
C ASN A 31 -12.14 -22.03 -7.96
N GLN A 32 -12.92 -22.86 -8.65
CA GLN A 32 -13.55 -22.49 -9.91
C GLN A 32 -14.67 -21.47 -9.63
N GLY A 33 -14.40 -20.21 -9.96
CA GLY A 33 -15.24 -19.03 -9.68
C GLY A 33 -14.46 -17.73 -9.41
N GLU A 34 -13.13 -17.78 -9.43
CA GLU A 34 -12.27 -16.65 -9.06
C GLU A 34 -12.12 -15.62 -10.19
N GLU A 35 -12.54 -14.38 -9.94
CA GLU A 35 -11.99 -13.24 -10.66
C GLU A 35 -10.48 -13.19 -10.34
N PRO A 36 -9.57 -13.48 -11.29
CA PRO A 36 -8.16 -13.76 -10.99
C PRO A 36 -7.41 -12.57 -10.39
N LEU A 37 -7.96 -11.37 -10.52
CA LEU A 37 -7.38 -10.13 -10.01
C LEU A 37 -7.98 -9.68 -8.67
N VAL A 38 -8.88 -10.47 -8.07
CA VAL A 38 -9.42 -10.22 -6.74
C VAL A 38 -8.61 -10.98 -5.70
N ILE A 39 -7.86 -10.23 -4.88
CA ILE A 39 -6.96 -10.79 -3.87
C ILE A 39 -7.46 -10.45 -2.47
N GLN A 40 -7.46 -11.45 -1.58
CA GLN A 40 -7.77 -11.28 -0.17
C GLN A 40 -6.52 -10.78 0.59
N THR A 41 -6.59 -9.57 1.14
CA THR A 41 -5.58 -9.05 2.08
C THR A 41 -5.99 -9.33 3.53
N LYS A 42 -5.12 -9.00 4.50
CA LYS A 42 -5.47 -9.05 5.93
C LYS A 42 -6.60 -8.07 6.33
N LYS A 43 -6.90 -7.07 5.50
CA LYS A 43 -7.86 -5.98 5.80
C LYS A 43 -9.11 -6.02 4.93
N GLY A 44 -9.10 -6.74 3.81
CA GLY A 44 -10.24 -6.85 2.90
C GLY A 44 -9.81 -7.29 1.50
N LYS A 45 -10.79 -7.44 0.60
CA LYS A 45 -10.52 -7.84 -0.79
C LYS A 45 -10.16 -6.62 -1.64
N VAL A 46 -9.21 -6.78 -2.55
CA VAL A 46 -8.82 -5.77 -3.54
C VAL A 46 -8.94 -6.34 -4.95
N ARG A 47 -9.39 -5.53 -5.91
CA ARG A 47 -9.40 -5.87 -7.34
C ARG A 47 -8.32 -5.08 -8.06
N GLY A 48 -7.45 -5.78 -8.77
CA GLY A 48 -6.40 -5.21 -9.62
C GLY A 48 -6.82 -5.10 -11.07
N LEU A 49 -5.84 -4.84 -11.94
CA LEU A 49 -5.97 -4.84 -13.38
C LEU A 49 -4.72 -5.41 -14.06
N THR A 50 -4.90 -6.01 -15.23
CA THR A 50 -3.76 -6.35 -16.11
C THR A 50 -3.38 -5.14 -16.97
N LEU A 51 -2.12 -4.75 -16.91
CA LEU A 51 -1.51 -3.69 -17.71
C LEU A 51 -0.59 -4.28 -18.79
N THR A 52 -0.25 -3.46 -19.78
CA THR A 52 0.80 -3.79 -20.75
C THR A 52 1.99 -2.90 -20.46
N ALA A 53 3.13 -3.50 -20.11
CA ALA A 53 4.37 -2.78 -19.89
C ALA A 53 4.88 -2.15 -21.20
N ALA A 54 5.78 -1.17 -21.10
CA ALA A 54 6.40 -0.53 -22.27
C ALA A 54 7.12 -1.53 -23.21
N THR A 55 7.53 -2.69 -22.67
CA THR A 55 8.15 -3.79 -23.42
C THR A 55 7.15 -4.67 -24.17
N GLY A 56 5.85 -4.42 -24.04
CA GLY A 56 4.75 -5.24 -24.61
C GLY A 56 4.31 -6.42 -23.75
N LYS A 57 5.01 -6.71 -22.64
CA LYS A 57 4.65 -7.80 -21.72
C LYS A 57 3.41 -7.44 -20.89
N LYS A 58 2.59 -8.44 -20.57
CA LYS A 58 1.48 -8.28 -19.61
C LYS A 58 2.00 -8.35 -18.19
N ILE A 59 1.45 -7.52 -17.32
CA ILE A 59 1.74 -7.47 -15.88
C ILE A 59 0.41 -7.29 -15.14
N ASP A 60 0.30 -7.81 -13.93
CA ASP A 60 -0.85 -7.57 -13.07
C ASP A 60 -0.47 -6.53 -12.02
N ALA A 61 -1.37 -5.57 -11.79
CA ALA A 61 -1.13 -4.44 -10.91
C ALA A 61 -2.31 -4.17 -9.98
N TRP A 62 -1.99 -3.84 -8.74
CA TRP A 62 -2.91 -3.26 -7.77
C TRP A 62 -2.35 -1.91 -7.33
N MET A 63 -3.07 -0.84 -7.66
CA MET A 63 -2.65 0.53 -7.40
C MET A 63 -3.60 1.18 -6.40
N GLY A 64 -3.04 1.87 -5.41
CA GLY A 64 -3.84 2.59 -4.41
C GLY A 64 -4.43 1.69 -3.32
N ILE A 65 -3.72 0.64 -2.88
CA ILE A 65 -4.16 -0.14 -1.71
C ILE A 65 -3.87 0.65 -0.43
N PRO A 66 -4.86 0.99 0.42
CA PRO A 66 -4.61 1.70 1.66
C PRO A 66 -3.92 0.79 2.68
N TYR A 67 -2.85 1.28 3.31
CA TYR A 67 -2.15 0.53 4.38
C TYR A 67 -2.31 1.18 5.76
N ALA A 68 -2.70 2.46 5.80
CA ALA A 68 -2.90 3.21 7.02
C ALA A 68 -4.20 4.02 6.99
N GLN A 69 -4.68 4.43 8.16
CA GLN A 69 -5.70 5.46 8.29
C GLN A 69 -5.19 6.79 7.72
N LYS A 70 -6.12 7.59 7.18
CA LYS A 70 -5.82 8.91 6.63
C LYS A 70 -5.15 9.78 7.71
N PRO A 71 -3.94 10.33 7.50
CA PRO A 71 -3.22 11.09 8.52
C PRO A 71 -3.72 12.54 8.61
N THR A 72 -5.05 12.75 8.57
CA THR A 72 -5.69 14.07 8.56
C THR A 72 -6.22 14.45 9.95
N GLY A 73 -6.48 15.74 10.15
CA GLY A 73 -7.05 16.26 11.40
C GLY A 73 -6.22 15.85 12.63
N ASN A 74 -6.86 15.15 13.57
CA ASN A 74 -6.24 14.72 14.83
C ASN A 74 -5.12 13.68 14.66
N LEU A 75 -4.99 13.07 13.48
CA LEU A 75 -3.93 12.10 13.16
C LEU A 75 -2.72 12.74 12.49
N ARG A 76 -2.81 14.02 12.10
CA ARG A 76 -1.70 14.75 11.47
C ARG A 76 -0.50 14.81 12.42
N PHE A 77 0.69 14.61 11.86
CA PHE A 77 1.98 14.59 12.58
C PHE A 77 2.14 13.48 13.63
N ARG A 78 1.21 12.52 13.69
CA ARG A 78 1.32 11.32 14.53
C ARG A 78 1.80 10.15 13.69
N HIS A 79 2.31 9.11 14.35
CA HIS A 79 2.60 7.85 13.67
C HIS A 79 1.36 7.29 12.96
N PRO A 80 1.52 6.72 11.75
CA PRO A 80 0.40 6.14 11.02
C PRO A 80 -0.23 5.01 11.82
N ARG A 81 -1.56 4.94 11.75
CA ARG A 81 -2.35 3.85 12.34
C ARG A 81 -2.74 2.86 11.24
N PRO A 82 -2.72 1.54 11.48
CA PRO A 82 -3.15 0.57 10.47
C PRO A 82 -4.56 0.87 9.97
N VAL A 83 -4.79 0.71 8.66
CA VAL A 83 -6.13 0.90 8.07
C VAL A 83 -7.15 -0.03 8.73
N GLU A 84 -8.39 0.43 8.84
CA GLU A 84 -9.51 -0.40 9.26
C GLU A 84 -9.83 -1.45 8.18
N ALA A 85 -10.46 -2.55 8.58
CA ALA A 85 -10.94 -3.52 7.62
C ALA A 85 -12.11 -2.92 6.82
N TRP A 86 -12.25 -3.31 5.56
CA TRP A 86 -13.37 -2.90 4.72
C TRP A 86 -14.18 -4.10 4.26
N GLU A 87 -15.47 -3.85 4.04
CA GLU A 87 -16.38 -4.82 3.43
C GLU A 87 -16.37 -4.69 1.90
N GLY A 88 -16.76 -5.77 1.22
CA GLY A 88 -16.78 -5.81 -0.24
C GLY A 88 -15.39 -5.88 -0.88
N ILE A 89 -15.30 -5.41 -2.13
CA ILE A 89 -14.07 -5.43 -2.94
C ILE A 89 -13.67 -3.98 -3.24
N LEU A 90 -12.47 -3.59 -2.80
CA LEU A 90 -11.88 -2.30 -3.11
C LEU A 90 -11.25 -2.35 -4.52
N ASN A 91 -11.65 -1.45 -5.42
CA ASN A 91 -11.03 -1.33 -6.74
C ASN A 91 -9.67 -0.61 -6.62
N ALA A 92 -8.58 -1.37 -6.69
CA ALA A 92 -7.20 -0.90 -6.63
C ALA A 92 -6.64 -0.77 -8.06
N THR A 93 -7.27 0.06 -8.88
CA THR A 93 -6.96 0.17 -10.32
C THR A 93 -6.46 1.55 -10.76
N THR A 94 -6.18 2.44 -9.82
CA THR A 94 -5.83 3.84 -10.09
C THR A 94 -4.65 4.27 -9.22
N GLN A 95 -3.76 5.10 -9.75
CA GLN A 95 -2.67 5.63 -8.95
C GLN A 95 -3.20 6.47 -7.78
N PRO A 96 -2.64 6.32 -6.57
CA PRO A 96 -3.08 7.10 -5.42
C PRO A 96 -2.67 8.57 -5.53
N ASN A 97 -3.27 9.39 -4.67
CA ASN A 97 -2.83 10.77 -4.49
C ASN A 97 -1.37 10.83 -4.05
N SER A 98 -0.65 11.83 -4.54
CA SER A 98 0.67 12.17 -4.02
C SER A 98 0.50 12.91 -2.69
N CYS A 99 1.42 12.69 -1.75
CA CYS A 99 1.42 13.46 -0.51
C CYS A 99 1.69 14.93 -0.79
N VAL A 100 1.08 15.81 0.02
CA VAL A 100 1.29 17.26 -0.04
C VAL A 100 2.78 17.58 0.03
N GLN A 101 3.27 18.25 -1.00
CA GLN A 101 4.65 18.72 -1.14
C GLN A 101 4.67 19.99 -1.98
N VAL A 102 5.79 20.71 -1.96
CA VAL A 102 5.98 21.90 -2.80
C VAL A 102 6.15 21.49 -4.27
N MET A 103 5.59 22.29 -5.17
CA MET A 103 5.85 22.15 -6.61
C MET A 103 7.15 22.87 -6.95
N ASP A 104 8.05 22.23 -7.69
CA ASP A 104 9.21 22.92 -8.25
C ASP A 104 8.77 23.84 -9.38
N THR A 105 9.01 25.13 -9.21
CA THR A 105 8.69 26.17 -10.21
C THR A 105 9.94 26.93 -10.65
N LEU A 106 11.15 26.51 -10.24
CA LEU A 106 12.38 27.28 -10.45
C LEU A 106 12.70 27.45 -11.95
N PHE A 107 12.44 26.43 -12.74
CA PHE A 107 12.70 26.41 -14.18
C PHE A 107 11.42 26.37 -15.04
N GLY A 108 10.28 26.77 -14.47
CA GLY A 108 8.97 26.70 -15.14
C GLY A 108 8.66 25.28 -15.63
N ASP A 109 8.22 25.15 -16.88
CA ASP A 109 7.83 23.87 -17.49
C ASP A 109 9.00 23.03 -18.04
N PHE A 110 10.23 23.30 -17.60
CA PHE A 110 11.40 22.56 -18.05
C PHE A 110 11.25 21.05 -17.77
N PRO A 111 11.28 20.15 -18.78
CA PRO A 111 11.02 18.73 -18.60
C PRO A 111 11.95 18.03 -17.59
N GLY A 112 13.20 18.50 -17.48
CA GLY A 112 14.17 17.97 -16.50
C GLY A 112 13.81 18.27 -15.04
N ALA A 113 13.01 19.31 -14.79
CA ALA A 113 12.50 19.66 -13.46
C ALA A 113 11.11 19.04 -13.24
N THR A 114 10.20 19.19 -14.21
CA THR A 114 8.81 18.74 -14.07
C THR A 114 8.64 17.23 -13.99
N MET A 115 9.61 16.41 -14.44
CA MET A 115 9.57 14.95 -14.26
C MET A 115 9.56 14.51 -12.78
N TRP A 116 10.05 15.36 -11.87
CA TRP A 116 10.07 15.11 -10.42
C TRP A 116 8.83 15.65 -9.71
N SER A 117 8.03 16.46 -10.41
CA SER A 117 6.79 17.00 -9.87
C SER A 117 5.74 15.89 -9.73
N PRO A 118 4.86 15.98 -8.71
CA PRO A 118 3.70 15.11 -8.56
C PRO A 118 2.89 15.02 -9.85
N ASN A 119 2.63 13.79 -10.31
CA ASN A 119 1.80 13.50 -11.48
C ASN A 119 0.38 13.02 -11.11
N THR A 120 0.05 12.99 -9.82
CA THR A 120 -1.29 12.72 -9.29
C THR A 120 -1.73 13.85 -8.34
N PRO A 121 -3.04 14.01 -8.07
CA PRO A 121 -3.53 15.06 -7.17
C PRO A 121 -2.84 15.03 -5.80
N LEU A 122 -2.59 16.22 -5.25
CA LEU A 122 -2.04 16.37 -3.90
C LEU A 122 -3.13 16.18 -2.85
N SER A 123 -2.86 15.35 -1.84
CA SER A 123 -3.75 15.15 -0.69
C SER A 123 -2.98 14.76 0.56
N GLU A 124 -3.50 15.10 1.74
CA GLU A 124 -3.03 14.52 3.00
C GLU A 124 -3.45 13.04 3.12
N ASP A 125 -4.52 12.63 2.42
CA ASP A 125 -4.90 11.24 2.23
C ASP A 125 -4.08 10.61 1.09
N CYS A 126 -2.86 10.18 1.44
CA CYS A 126 -1.85 9.67 0.49
C CYS A 126 -1.16 8.36 0.93
N LEU A 127 -1.58 7.74 2.05
CA LEU A 127 -0.93 6.54 2.61
C LEU A 127 -1.40 5.25 1.93
N TYR A 128 -0.94 5.06 0.70
CA TYR A 128 -1.27 3.91 -0.16
C TYR A 128 -0.02 3.17 -0.63
N ILE A 129 -0.19 1.92 -1.03
CA ILE A 129 0.84 1.10 -1.66
C ILE A 129 0.38 0.60 -3.04
N ASN A 130 1.35 0.42 -3.93
CA ASN A 130 1.16 -0.19 -5.23
C ASN A 130 1.94 -1.50 -5.28
N VAL A 131 1.35 -2.54 -5.88
CA VAL A 131 1.96 -3.85 -6.09
C VAL A 131 1.86 -4.20 -7.57
N VAL A 132 2.95 -4.64 -8.17
CA VAL A 132 3.04 -5.03 -9.58
C VAL A 132 3.75 -6.38 -9.66
N VAL A 133 3.16 -7.34 -10.36
CA VAL A 133 3.69 -8.71 -10.55
C VAL A 133 3.72 -9.06 -12.03
N TRP A 134 4.67 -9.89 -12.45
CA TRP A 134 4.84 -10.37 -13.83
C TRP A 134 4.99 -11.88 -13.85
#